data_AF-A0A3B9ST69-F1
#
_entry.id   AF-A0A3B9ST69-F1
#
_cell.length_a   1.000
_cell.length_b   1.000
_cell.length_c   1.000
_cell.angle_alpha   90.00
_cell.angle_beta   90.00
_cell.angle_gamma   90.00
#
_symmetry.space_group_name_H-M   'P 1'
#
loop_
_entity.id
_entity.type
_entity.pdbx_description
1 polymer ?
#
loop_
_entity_poly.entity_id
_entity_poly.type
_entity_poly.pdbx_seq_one_letter_code
_entity_poly.pdbx_strand_id
1 'polypeptide(L)'
;MELTKRQESILEIVKEKGPITGEQIAEQLSINKATLRSDMAVLTMFGLLGARPRVGYFYLGHTLNRIMAEKLHQIKVGEIKSIP
;
A
#
# COMPACT_ATOMS: atom_id res chain seq x y z
N MET A 1 1.41 -14.30 -3.53
CA MET A 1 1.71 -13.04 -4.23
C MET A 1 2.80 -12.35 -3.42
N GLU A 2 3.89 -11.95 -4.07
CA GLU A 2 5.08 -11.43 -3.37
C GLU A 2 5.31 -9.97 -3.75
N LEU A 3 5.79 -9.18 -2.79
CA LEU A 3 6.22 -7.80 -3.04
C LEU A 3 7.55 -7.84 -3.79
N THR A 4 7.79 -6.83 -4.63
CA THR A 4 9.13 -6.66 -5.19
C THR A 4 10.07 -6.12 -4.12
N LYS A 5 11.38 -6.36 -4.26
CA LYS A 5 12.40 -5.80 -3.34
C LYS A 5 12.25 -4.29 -3.13
N ARG A 6 11.92 -3.55 -4.20
CA ARG A 6 11.71 -2.10 -4.10
C ARG A 6 10.45 -1.76 -3.31
N GLN A 7 9.37 -2.51 -3.47
CA GLN A 7 8.14 -2.34 -2.68
C GLN A 7 8.36 -2.65 -1.20
N GLU A 8 9.18 -3.65 -0.89
CA GLU A 8 9.61 -3.95 0.48
C GLU A 8 10.42 -2.79 1.07
N SER A 9 11.43 -2.29 0.34
CA SER A 9 12.21 -1.12 0.79
C SER A 9 11.35 0.13 0.97
N ILE A 10 10.40 0.39 0.07
CA ILE A 10 9.44 1.49 0.24
C ILE A 10 8.63 1.30 1.53
N LEU A 11 8.15 0.09 1.78
CA LEU A 11 7.35 -0.21 2.96
C LEU A 11 8.15 -0.03 4.26
N GLU A 12 9.42 -0.43 4.27
CA GLU A 12 10.35 -0.21 5.39
C GLU A 12 10.58 1.28 5.63
N ILE A 13 10.91 2.05 4.58
CA ILE A 13 11.10 3.51 4.69
C ILE A 13 9.87 4.19 5.30
N VAL A 14 8.67 3.82 4.85
CA VAL A 14 7.43 4.43 5.36
C VAL A 14 7.09 3.97 6.77
N LYS A 15 7.46 2.74 7.17
CA LYS A 15 7.33 2.27 8.55
C LYS A 15 8.25 3.02 9.51
N GLU A 16 9.48 3.28 9.09
CA GLU A 16 10.49 3.94 9.93
C GLU A 16 10.29 5.46 10.01
N LYS A 17 9.90 6.08 8.89
CA LYS A 17 9.92 7.55 8.72
C LYS A 17 8.56 8.17 8.43
N GLY A 18 7.49 7.37 8.42
CA GLY A 18 6.14 7.84 8.14
C GLY A 18 5.62 8.83 9.21
N PRO A 19 4.82 9.85 8.84
CA PRO A 19 4.38 10.16 7.49
C PRO A 19 5.50 10.78 6.63
N ILE A 20 5.68 10.29 5.40
CA ILE A 20 6.78 10.68 4.50
C ILE A 20 6.30 10.91 3.06
N THR A 21 6.82 11.93 2.38
CA THR A 21 6.40 12.27 1.01
C THR A 21 7.02 11.37 -0.06
N GLY A 22 6.37 11.28 -1.22
CA GLY A 22 6.90 10.53 -2.37
C GLY A 22 8.24 11.08 -2.86
N GLU A 23 8.46 12.39 -2.79
CA GLU A 23 9.77 13.02 -3.08
C GLU A 23 10.86 12.47 -2.16
N GLN A 24 10.64 12.46 -0.84
CA GLN A 24 11.63 12.01 0.13
C GLN A 24 11.94 10.51 0.02
N ILE A 25 10.94 9.69 -0.31
CA ILE A 25 11.16 8.27 -0.59
C ILE A 25 12.01 8.10 -1.86
N ALA A 26 11.75 8.90 -2.88
CA ALA A 26 12.47 8.83 -4.15
C ALA A 26 13.94 9.21 -3.99
N GLU A 27 14.21 10.24 -3.18
CA GLU A 27 15.55 10.69 -2.81
C GLU A 27 16.34 9.58 -2.09
N GLN A 28 15.74 8.93 -1.09
CA GLN A 28 16.39 7.82 -0.36
C GLN A 28 16.68 6.61 -1.25
N LEU A 29 15.82 6.36 -2.22
CA LEU A 29 15.99 5.25 -3.18
C LEU A 29 16.81 5.67 -4.42
N SER A 30 17.28 6.92 -4.50
CA SER A 30 18.03 7.47 -5.63
C SER A 30 17.32 7.27 -6.98
N ILE A 31 16.01 7.48 -7.02
CA ILE A 31 15.18 7.37 -8.23
C ILE A 31 14.29 8.60 -8.42
N ASN A 32 13.68 8.74 -9.60
CA ASN A 32 12.69 9.78 -9.84
C ASN A 32 11.37 9.45 -9.11
N LYS A 33 10.73 10.45 -8.50
CA LYS A 33 9.39 10.31 -7.91
C LYS A 33 8.36 9.70 -8.86
N ALA A 34 8.43 10.00 -10.16
CA ALA A 34 7.52 9.43 -11.15
C ALA A 34 7.62 7.89 -11.22
N THR A 35 8.81 7.32 -10.97
CA THR A 35 9.08 5.88 -10.95
C THR A 35 8.40 5.18 -9.77
N LEU A 36 8.19 5.89 -8.65
CA LEU A 36 7.50 5.35 -7.49
C LEU A 36 6.00 5.18 -7.69
N ARG A 37 5.40 5.82 -8.70
CA ARG A 37 3.94 5.86 -8.85
C ARG A 37 3.32 4.46 -8.92
N SER A 38 3.93 3.54 -9.68
CA SER A 38 3.44 2.16 -9.80
C SER A 38 3.54 1.41 -8.49
N ASP A 39 4.66 1.52 -7.77
CA ASP A 39 4.86 0.84 -6.49
C ASP A 39 3.93 1.38 -5.40
N MET A 40 3.78 2.70 -5.31
CA MET A 40 2.86 3.34 -4.37
C MET A 40 1.41 2.96 -4.62
N ALA A 41 0.99 2.90 -5.89
CA ALA A 41 -0.35 2.48 -6.26
C ALA A 41 -0.63 1.04 -5.81
N VAL A 42 0.32 0.13 -6.07
CA VAL A 42 0.22 -1.28 -5.66
C VAL A 42 0.15 -1.42 -4.14
N LEU A 43 1.05 -0.77 -3.41
CA LEU A 43 1.10 -0.82 -1.94
C LEU A 43 -0.15 -0.19 -1.28
N THR A 44 -0.67 0.88 -1.87
CA THR A 44 -1.92 1.53 -1.40
C THR A 44 -3.14 0.68 -1.72
N MET A 45 -3.20 0.07 -2.91
CA MET A 45 -4.28 -0.84 -3.31
C MET A 45 -4.33 -2.10 -2.45
N PHE A 46 -3.18 -2.55 -1.95
CA PHE A 46 -3.10 -3.60 -0.95
C PHE A 46 -3.40 -3.11 0.47
N GLY A 47 -3.66 -1.82 0.71
CA GLY A 47 -3.92 -1.33 2.06
C GLY A 47 -2.72 -1.48 3.00
N LEU A 48 -1.51 -1.61 2.46
CA LEU A 48 -0.28 -1.60 3.24
C LEU A 48 0.12 -0.17 3.58
N LEU A 49 -0.11 0.75 2.64
CA LEU A 49 0.11 2.18 2.79
C LEU A 49 -1.21 2.95 2.66
N GLY A 50 -1.31 4.04 3.42
CA GLY A 50 -2.28 5.11 3.21
C GLY A 50 -1.58 6.33 2.63
N ALA A 51 -2.33 7.15 1.88
CA ALA A 51 -1.84 8.40 1.33
C ALA A 51 -2.76 9.56 1.74
N ARG A 52 -2.16 10.70 2.13
CA ARG A 52 -2.90 11.93 2.46
C ARG A 52 -2.31 13.13 1.72
N PRO A 53 -3.14 14.00 1.11
CA PRO A 53 -2.66 15.23 0.49
C PRO A 53 -1.86 16.07 1.48
N ARG A 54 -0.70 16.60 1.04
CA ARG A 54 0.24 17.42 1.84
C ARG A 54 0.90 16.74 3.05
N VAL A 55 0.57 15.49 3.35
CA VAL A 55 1.16 14.71 4.45
C VAL A 55 2.08 13.62 3.93
N GLY A 56 1.72 12.99 2.80
CA GLY A 56 2.47 11.90 2.21
C GLY A 56 1.89 10.53 2.57
N TYR A 57 2.75 9.53 2.64
CA TYR A 57 2.42 8.13 2.84
C TYR A 57 2.68 7.71 4.28
N PHE A 58 1.84 6.82 4.80
CA PHE A 58 1.94 6.26 6.15
C PHE A 58 1.57 4.78 6.13
N TYR A 59 2.15 4.02 7.05
CA TYR A 59 1.90 2.59 7.15
C TYR A 59 0.55 2.30 7.82
N LEU A 60 -0.26 1.41 7.24
CA LEU A 60 -1.60 1.07 7.75
C LEU A 60 -1.63 -0.17 8.67
N GLY A 61 -0.50 -0.88 8.84
CA GLY A 61 -0.44 -1.99 9.80
C GLY A 61 -1.05 -3.31 9.35
N HIS A 62 -1.72 -3.37 8.20
CA HIS A 62 -2.30 -4.63 7.71
C HIS A 62 -1.21 -5.55 7.15
N THR A 63 -1.24 -6.84 7.51
CA THR A 63 -0.44 -7.88 6.85
C THR A 63 -1.13 -8.30 5.56
N LEU A 64 -0.37 -8.57 4.48
CA LEU A 64 -0.90 -9.01 3.18
C LEU A 64 -1.97 -10.12 3.29
N ASN A 65 -1.75 -11.10 4.18
CA ASN A 65 -2.69 -12.19 4.43
C ASN A 65 -4.05 -11.72 4.98
N ARG A 66 -4.03 -10.71 5.86
CA ARG A 66 -5.26 -10.12 6.43
C ARG A 66 -6.05 -9.37 5.35
N ILE A 67 -5.36 -8.60 4.51
CA ILE A 67 -5.98 -7.87 3.39
C ILE A 67 -6.62 -8.83 2.40
N MET A 68 -5.94 -9.92 2.05
CA MET A 68 -6.51 -10.94 1.15
C MET A 68 -7.75 -11.60 1.76
N ALA A 69 -7.72 -11.93 3.05
CA ALA A 69 -8.87 -12.49 3.76
C ALA A 69 -10.06 -11.51 3.80
N GLU A 70 -9.82 -10.22 3.98
CA GLU A 70 -10.86 -9.18 3.94
C GLU A 70 -11.45 -8.98 2.53
N LYS A 71 -10.61 -8.92 1.49
CA LYS A 71 -11.09 -8.84 0.10
C LYS A 71 -11.91 -10.06 -0.31
N LEU A 72 -11.47 -11.27 0.06
CA LEU A 72 -12.23 -12.50 -0.20
C LEU A 72 -13.59 -12.52 0.54
N HIS A 73 -13.64 -12.02 1.77
CA HIS A 73 -14.90 -11.88 2.50
C HIS A 73 -15.84 -10.85 1.85
N GLN A 74 -15.32 -9.71 1.38
CA GLN A 74 -16.15 -8.71 0.69
C GLN A 74 -16.75 -9.24 -0.62
N ILE A 75 -16.03 -10.09 -1.36
CA ILE A 75 -16.55 -10.72 -2.58
C ILE A 75 -17.65 -11.74 -2.26
N LYS A 76 -17.50 -12.55 -1.19
CA LYS A 76 -18.50 -13.59 -0.83
C LYS A 76 -19.82 -13.05 -0.27
N VAL A 77 -19.84 -11.87 0.34
CA VAL A 77 -21.08 -11.30 0.93
C VAL A 77 -21.92 -10.56 -0.13
N GLY A 78 -21.31 -10.11 -1.23
CA GLY A 78 -22.01 -9.43 -2.33
C GLY A 78 -22.88 -10.35 -3.19
N GLU A 79 -22.55 -11.64 -3.30
CA GLU A 79 -23.28 -12.61 -4.14
C GLU A 79 -24.34 -13.43 -3.40
N ILE A 80 -24.43 -13.32 -2.07
CA ILE A 80 -25.48 -13.97 -1.27
C ILE A 80 -26.44 -12.91 -0.72
N LYS A 81 -26.98 -12.08 -1.62
CA LYS A 81 -28.36 -11.61 -1.50
C LYS A 81 -29.21 -12.44 -2.45
N SER A 82 -29.21 -13.76 -2.25
CA SER A 82 -30.28 -14.59 -2.77
C SER A 82 -31.57 -14.09 -2.14
N ILE A 83 -32.38 -13.51 -3.02
CA ILE A 83 -33.80 -13.15 -2.94
C ILE A 83 -34.52 -13.94 -1.82
N PRO A 84 -35.32 -13.29 -0.94
CA PRO A 84 -36.12 -13.99 0.08
C PRO A 84 -37.12 -14.96 -0.55
#